data_AF-A0A2V9XN39-F1
#
_entry.id   AF-A0A2V9XN39-F1
#
_cell.length_a   1.000
_cell.length_b   1.000
_cell.length_c   1.000
_cell.angle_alpha   90.00
_cell.angle_beta   90.00
_cell.angle_gamma   90.00
#
_symmetry.space_group_name_H-M   'P 1'
#
loop_
_entity.id
_entity.type
_entity.pdbx_description
1 polymer ?
#
loop_
_entity_poly.entity_id
_entity_poly.type
_entity_poly.pdbx_seq_one_letter_code
_entity_poly.pdbx_strand_id
1 'polypeptide(L)' 'MTEEVCDLLKKALALPAEARAALAGSLLESLDDTVAASAEEAWSQEIARRIEELDSGKMKPIPWAEARRQISAILNGR' A
#
# COMPACT_ATOMS: atom_id res chain seq x y z
N MET A 1 20.84 -17.70 6.38
CA MET A 1 21.18 -16.63 5.43
C MET A 1 22.45 -17.05 4.73
N THR A 2 22.48 -17.11 3.40
CA THR A 2 23.69 -17.52 2.67
C THR A 2 24.78 -16.45 2.81
N GLU A 3 26.04 -16.84 2.63
CA GLU A 3 27.18 -15.91 2.68
C GLU A 3 27.01 -14.75 1.68
N GLU A 4 26.49 -15.07 0.49
CA GLU A 4 26.15 -14.10 -0.55
C GLU A 4 25.10 -13.07 -0.11
N VAL A 5 24.03 -13.49 0.57
CA VAL A 5 23.00 -12.58 1.08
C VAL A 5 23.56 -11.66 2.16
N CYS A 6 24.44 -12.17 3.03
CA CYS A 6 25.11 -11.36 4.04
C CYS A 6 25.99 -10.27 3.41
N ASP A 7 26.69 -10.59 2.33
CA ASP A 7 27.56 -9.62 1.65
C ASP A 7 26.78 -8.59 0.83
N LEU A 8 25.66 -8.99 0.21
CA LEU A 8 24.73 -8.04 -0.42
C LEU A 8 24.14 -7.08 0.61
N LEU A 9 23.74 -7.57 1.79
CA LEU A 9 23.23 -6.74 2.87
C LEU A 9 24.26 -5.72 3.35
N LYS A 10 25.51 -6.14 3.57
CA LYS A 10 26.61 -5.22 3.95
C LYS A 10 26.80 -4.11 2.92
N LYS A 11 26.82 -4.47 1.62
CA LYS A 11 26.96 -3.49 0.53
C LYS A 11 25.77 -2.52 0.48
N ALA A 12 24.55 -3.04 0.64
CA ALA A 12 23.34 -2.20 0.67
C ALA A 12 23.38 -1.22 1.86
N LEU A 13 23.75 -1.68 3.05
CA LEU A 13 23.83 -0.82 4.24
C LEU A 13 24.90 0.28 4.14
N ALA A 14 25.96 0.05 3.35
CA ALA A 14 27.01 1.05 3.10
C ALA A 14 26.59 2.18 2.15
N LEU A 15 25.47 2.04 1.42
CA LEU A 15 24.97 3.08 0.52
C LEU A 15 24.43 4.29 1.31
N PRO A 16 24.40 5.51 0.71
CA PRO A 16 23.67 6.65 1.26
C PRO A 16 22.19 6.35 1.48
N ALA A 17 21.54 7.05 2.42
CA ALA A 17 20.16 6.78 2.83
C ALA A 17 19.17 6.77 1.65
N GLU A 18 19.31 7.69 0.71
CA GLU A 18 18.44 7.79 -0.46
C GLU A 18 18.61 6.61 -1.43
N ALA A 19 19.85 6.20 -1.70
CA ALA A 19 20.14 5.03 -2.52
C ALA A 19 19.66 3.72 -1.85
N ARG A 20 19.74 3.63 -0.52
CA ARG A 20 19.16 2.50 0.23
C ARG A 20 17.64 2.45 0.11
N ALA A 21 16.97 3.60 0.22
CA ALA A 21 15.53 3.69 0.09
C ALA A 21 15.08 3.27 -1.33
N ALA A 22 15.79 3.74 -2.37
CA ALA A 22 15.53 3.34 -3.74
C ALA A 22 15.70 1.82 -3.94
N LEU A 23 16.82 1.24 -3.46
CA LEU A 23 17.07 -0.21 -3.55
C LEU A 23 16.00 -1.02 -2.81
N ALA A 24 15.61 -0.59 -1.60
CA ALA A 24 14.55 -1.24 -0.85
C ALA A 24 13.21 -1.19 -1.59
N GLY A 25 12.88 -0.05 -2.22
CA GLY A 25 11.71 0.09 -3.07
C GLY A 25 11.69 -0.89 -4.23
N SER A 26 12.78 -0.97 -5.00
CA SER A 26 12.88 -1.91 -6.13
C SER A 26 12.81 -3.38 -5.70
N LEU A 27 13.40 -3.73 -4.55
CA LEU A 27 13.30 -5.09 -4.01
C LEU A 27 11.86 -5.42 -3.58
N LEU A 28 11.16 -4.48 -2.93
CA LEU A 28 9.74 -4.67 -2.58
C LEU A 28 8.87 -4.80 -3.82
N GLU A 29 9.08 -3.98 -4.85
CA GLU A 29 8.35 -4.04 -6.12
C GLU A 29 8.59 -5.37 -6.83
N SER A 30 9.81 -5.92 -6.79
CA SER A 30 10.10 -7.25 -7.36
C SER A 30 9.37 -8.41 -6.66
N LEU A 31 8.85 -8.18 -5.45
CA LEU A 31 8.03 -9.15 -4.72
C LEU A 31 6.53 -8.99 -5.01
N ASP A 32 6.13 -7.92 -5.71
CA ASP A 32 4.73 -7.59 -6.00
C ASP A 32 4.18 -8.32 -7.25
N ASP A 33 4.92 -9.30 -7.77
CA ASP A 33 4.64 -10.02 -9.02
C ASP A 33 3.41 -10.95 -9.00
N THR A 34 2.60 -10.94 -7.94
CA THR A 34 1.32 -11.65 -7.94
C THR A 34 0.26 -10.88 -7.17
N VAL A 35 -0.36 -9.87 -7.79
CA VAL A 35 -1.77 -9.61 -7.48
C VAL A 35 -2.50 -10.87 -7.88
N ALA A 36 -2.87 -11.69 -6.89
CA ALA A 36 -3.67 -12.87 -7.15
C ALA A 36 -4.90 -12.44 -7.93
N ALA A 37 -5.24 -13.10 -9.03
CA ALA A 37 -6.42 -12.74 -9.83
C ALA A 37 -7.70 -12.70 -8.95
N SER A 38 -7.72 -13.48 -7.87
CA SER A 38 -8.77 -13.44 -6.84
C SER A 38 -8.82 -12.13 -6.05
N ALA A 39 -7.69 -11.46 -5.82
CA ALA A 39 -7.65 -10.14 -5.18
C ALA A 39 -8.26 -9.08 -6.10
N GLU A 40 -7.91 -9.09 -7.40
CA GLU A 40 -8.48 -8.17 -8.38
C GLU A 40 -9.99 -8.37 -8.55
N GLU A 41 -10.44 -9.63 -8.57
CA GLU A 41 -11.85 -9.97 -8.63
C GLU A 41 -12.60 -9.53 -7.35
N ALA A 42 -12.02 -9.76 -6.17
CA ALA A 42 -12.58 -9.30 -4.91
C ALA A 42 -12.68 -7.76 -4.83
N TRP A 43 -11.66 -7.05 -5.33
CA TRP A 43 -11.70 -5.59 -5.44
C TRP A 43 -12.78 -5.11 -6.40
N SER A 44 -12.91 -5.75 -7.56
CA SER A 44 -13.96 -5.43 -8.53
C SER A 44 -15.36 -5.61 -7.95
N GLN A 45 -15.60 -6.69 -7.22
CA GLN A 45 -16.86 -6.95 -6.52
C GLN A 45 -17.14 -5.90 -5.43
N GLU A 46 -16.14 -5.55 -4.64
CA GLU A 46 -16.27 -4.54 -3.58
C GLU A 46 -16.56 -3.14 -4.14
N ILE A 47 -15.90 -2.75 -5.24
CA ILE A 47 -16.16 -1.47 -5.92
C ILE A 47 -17.60 -1.43 -6.43
N ALA A 48 -18.05 -2.48 -7.12
CA ALA A 48 -19.43 -2.57 -7.61
C ALA A 48 -20.46 -2.47 -6.47
N ARG A 49 -20.22 -3.20 -5.37
CA ARG A 49 -21.06 -3.14 -4.17
C ARG A 49 -21.13 -1.73 -3.59
N ARG A 50 -19.99 -1.03 -3.46
CA ARG A 50 -19.96 0.33 -2.91
C ARG A 50 -20.69 1.35 -3.78
N ILE A 51 -20.60 1.21 -5.10
CA ILE A 51 -21.35 2.05 -6.04
C ILE A 51 -22.85 1.83 -5.84
N GLU A 52 -23.30 0.57 -5.77
CA GLU A 52 -24.72 0.27 -5.53
C GLU A 52 -25.22 0.81 -4.19
N GLU A 53 -24.42 0.71 -3.11
CA GLU A 53 -24.79 1.28 -1.81
C GLU A 53 -24.90 2.81 -1.82
N LEU A 54 -24.08 3.48 -2.64
CA LEU A 54 -24.16 4.93 -2.85
C LEU A 54 -25.40 5.30 -3.68
N ASP A 55 -25.61 4.62 -4.81
CA ASP A 55 -26.71 4.91 -5.74
C ASP A 55 -28.08 4.60 -5.12
N SER A 56 -28.18 3.53 -4.32
CA SER A 56 -29.40 3.18 -3.57
C SER A 56 -29.65 4.07 -2.34
N GLY A 57 -28.69 4.91 -1.96
CA GLY A 57 -28.77 5.74 -0.74
C GLY A 57 -28.66 4.94 0.57
N LYS A 58 -28.33 3.65 0.51
CA LYS A 58 -28.08 2.81 1.69
C LYS A 58 -26.89 3.31 2.50
N MET A 59 -25.92 3.94 1.83
CA MET A 59 -24.78 4.61 2.45
C MET A 59 -24.92 6.13 2.34
N LYS A 60 -24.60 6.85 3.42
CA LYS A 60 -24.54 8.31 3.44
C LYS A 60 -23.08 8.77 3.35
N PRO A 61 -22.65 9.39 2.24
CA PRO A 61 -21.29 9.90 2.11
C PRO A 61 -21.06 11.09 3.04
N ILE A 62 -19.80 11.29 3.43
CA ILE A 62 -19.34 12.49 4.14
C ILE A 62 -18.56 13.40 3.19
N PRO A 63 -18.53 14.72 3.41
CA PRO A 63 -17.68 15.62 2.63
C PRO A 63 -16.20 15.23 2.71
N TRP A 64 -15.46 15.40 1.63
CA TRP A 64 -14.03 15.07 1.58
C TRP A 64 -13.20 15.77 2.67
N ALA A 65 -13.52 17.03 2.98
CA ALA A 65 -12.85 17.77 4.05
C ALA A 65 -12.97 17.10 5.43
N GLU A 66 -14.13 16.49 5.70
CA GLU A 66 -14.39 15.72 6.92
C GLU A 66 -13.55 14.44 6.92
N ALA A 67 -13.61 13.66 5.83
CA ALA A 67 -12.84 12.43 5.68
C ALA A 67 -11.33 12.66 5.85
N ARG A 68 -10.79 13.69 5.18
CA ARG A 68 -9.37 14.06 5.26
C ARG A 68 -8.95 14.43 6.68
N ARG A 69 -9.81 15.14 7.42
CA ARG A 69 -9.54 15.50 8.83
C ARG A 69 -9.44 14.24 9.69
N GLN A 70 -10.36 13.29 9.53
CA GLN A 70 -10.35 12.03 10.28
C GLN A 70 -9.10 11.20 9.97
N ILE A 71 -8.74 11.05 8.70
CA ILE A 71 -7.52 10.33 8.28
C ILE A 71 -6.28 10.96 8.89
N SER A 72 -6.17 12.30 8.82
CA SER A 72 -5.01 13.03 9.36
C SER A 72 -4.91 12.87 10.89
N ALA A 73 -6.04 12.88 11.61
CA ALA A 73 -6.06 12.65 13.05
C ALA A 73 -5.55 11.24 13.43
N ILE A 74 -5.87 10.22 12.63
CA ILE A 74 -5.40 8.85 12.84
C ILE A 74 -3.89 8.75 12.60
N LEU A 75 -3.38 9.38 11.54
CA LEU A 75 -1.96 9.33 11.17
C LEU A 75 -1.07 10.13 12.14
N ASN A 76 -1.58 11.23 12.70
CA ASN A 76 -0.83 12.09 13.63
C ASN A 76 -0.94 11.66 15.10
N GLY A 77 -1.84 10.71 15.43
CA GLY A 77 -2.02 10.19 16.78
C GLY A 77 -1.16 8.96 17.11
N ARG A 78 -0.18 8.64 16.25
CA ARG A 78 0.79 7.55 16.41
C ARG A 78 2.15 8.07 16.85
#